data_AF-A0A0F2T5L1-F1
#
_entry.id   AF-A0A0F2T5L1-F1
#
_cell.length_a   1.000
_cell.length_b   1.000
_cell.length_c   1.000
_cell.angle_alpha   90.00
_cell.angle_beta   90.00
_cell.angle_gamma   90.00
#
_symmetry.space_group_name_H-M   'P 1'
#
loop_
_entity.id
_entity.type
_entity.pdbx_description
1 polymer ?
#
loop_
_entity_poly.entity_id
_entity_poly.type
_entity_poly.pdbx_seq_one_letter_code
_entity_poly.pdbx_strand_id
1 'polypeptide(L)'
;MIPVDYASHSAHMDAVRDEVAELSASVRPLAGRVAMYSTVTGEVVAEPEQLAGSYWFDNLRGTVRLDTAVASAVADGHTLF
;
A
#
# COMPACT_ATOMS: atom_id res chain seq x y z
N MET A 1 -10.89 19.47 9.69
CA MET A 1 -11.45 18.20 9.17
C MET A 1 -11.27 18.21 7.67
N ILE A 2 -10.80 17.13 7.07
CA ILE A 2 -10.70 17.00 5.60
C ILE A 2 -12.10 16.63 5.09
N PRO A 3 -12.61 17.23 4.01
CA PRO A 3 -13.94 16.90 3.47
C PRO A 3 -13.90 15.52 2.81
N VAL A 4 -14.13 14.48 3.61
CA VAL A 4 -14.19 13.07 3.20
C VAL A 4 -15.25 12.36 4.03
N ASP A 5 -15.93 11.39 3.44
CA ASP A 5 -17.10 10.73 4.03
C ASP A 5 -16.74 9.58 4.99
N TYR A 6 -15.45 9.23 5.08
CA TYR A 6 -14.97 8.14 5.94
C TYR A 6 -13.52 8.36 6.39
N ALA A 7 -13.15 7.73 7.50
CA ALA A 7 -11.82 7.83 8.10
C ALA A 7 -10.91 6.67 7.69
N SER A 8 -10.39 6.70 6.45
CA SER A 8 -9.35 5.76 6.01
C SER A 8 -8.08 5.86 6.86
N HIS A 9 -7.19 4.87 6.75
CA HIS A 9 -5.90 4.83 7.45
C HIS A 9 -6.03 4.92 8.98
N SER A 10 -7.13 4.40 9.52
CA SER A 10 -7.47 4.48 10.94
C SER A 10 -8.13 3.20 11.44
N ALA A 11 -8.24 3.06 12.77
CA ALA A 11 -8.93 1.93 13.40
C ALA A 11 -10.38 1.73 12.93
N HIS A 12 -11.02 2.75 12.36
CA HIS A 12 -12.36 2.60 11.78
C HIS A 12 -12.41 1.58 10.64
N MET A 13 -11.29 1.32 9.95
CA MET A 13 -11.24 0.33 8.87
C MET A 13 -11.24 -1.12 9.37
N ASP A 14 -11.04 -1.37 10.67
CA ASP A 14 -11.10 -2.73 11.21
C ASP A 14 -12.49 -3.37 11.01
N ALA A 15 -13.55 -2.56 10.83
CA ALA A 15 -14.92 -3.03 10.55
C ALA A 15 -15.08 -3.74 9.19
N VAL A 16 -14.19 -3.49 8.22
CA VAL A 16 -14.24 -4.09 6.88
C VAL A 16 -13.11 -5.09 6.63
N ARG A 17 -12.38 -5.48 7.67
CA ARG A 17 -11.21 -6.36 7.55
C ARG A 17 -11.52 -7.67 6.83
N ASP A 18 -12.55 -8.36 7.27
CA ASP A 18 -12.89 -9.69 6.76
C ASP A 18 -13.43 -9.61 5.32
N GLU A 19 -14.23 -8.58 5.02
CA GLU A 19 -14.75 -8.32 3.67
C GLU A 19 -13.61 -8.02 2.68
N VAL A 20 -12.66 -7.16 3.05
CA VAL A 20 -11.50 -6.86 2.20
C VAL A 20 -10.61 -8.10 2.02
N ALA A 21 -10.42 -8.90 3.06
CA ALA A 21 -9.65 -10.14 2.98
C ALA A 21 -10.31 -11.17 2.05
N GLU A 22 -11.63 -11.31 2.10
CA GLU A 22 -12.38 -12.18 1.19
C GLU A 22 -12.26 -11.71 -0.26
N LEU A 23 -12.48 -10.42 -0.51
CA LEU A 23 -12.38 -9.83 -1.85
C LEU A 23 -10.97 -9.94 -2.43
N SER A 24 -9.93 -9.75 -1.60
CA SER A 24 -8.54 -9.80 -2.04
C SER A 24 -7.97 -11.22 -2.16
N ALA A 25 -8.65 -12.25 -1.62
CA ALA A 25 -8.15 -13.63 -1.61
C ALA A 25 -7.87 -14.22 -3.01
N SER A 26 -8.58 -13.73 -4.03
CA SER A 26 -8.41 -14.16 -5.43
C SER A 26 -7.29 -13.42 -6.16
N VAL A 27 -6.74 -12.36 -5.58
CA VAL A 27 -5.68 -11.56 -6.21
C VAL A 27 -4.42 -12.42 -6.36
N ARG A 28 -3.86 -12.42 -7.56
CA ARG A 28 -2.61 -13.07 -7.91
C ARG A 28 -1.68 -12.01 -8.47
N PRO A 29 -0.84 -11.36 -7.63
CA PRO A 29 0.10 -10.38 -8.11
C PRO A 29 1.06 -10.98 -9.12
N LEU A 30 1.42 -10.19 -10.12
CA LEU A 30 2.40 -10.56 -11.14
C LEU A 30 3.61 -9.65 -11.02
N ALA A 31 4.77 -10.14 -11.44
CA ALA A 31 5.98 -9.34 -11.48
C ALA A 31 5.74 -8.06 -12.31
N GLY A 32 5.95 -6.91 -11.67
CA GLY A 32 5.88 -5.61 -12.32
C GLY A 32 7.04 -5.41 -13.30
N ARG A 33 6.81 -4.64 -14.37
CA ARG A 33 7.88 -4.22 -15.29
C ARG A 33 8.56 -2.91 -14.87
N VAL A 34 7.94 -2.21 -13.92
CA VAL A 34 8.37 -0.93 -13.38
C VAL A 34 8.44 -1.07 -11.87
N ALA A 35 9.46 -0.47 -11.25
CA ALA A 35 9.59 -0.47 -9.80
C ALA A 35 8.37 0.19 -9.15
N MET A 36 7.79 -0.50 -8.17
CA MET A 36 6.71 0.03 -7.34
C MET A 36 7.27 0.31 -5.95
N TYR A 37 7.29 1.58 -5.54
CA TYR A 37 7.61 1.98 -4.17
C TYR A 37 6.31 1.96 -3.36
N SER A 38 6.19 1.00 -2.44
CA SER A 38 4.99 0.83 -1.63
C SER A 38 4.94 1.90 -0.54
N THR A 39 3.83 2.62 -0.45
CA THR A 39 3.60 3.57 0.66
C THR A 39 3.10 2.89 1.94
N VAL A 40 2.92 1.57 1.94
CA VAL A 40 2.65 0.79 3.16
C VAL A 40 3.97 0.51 3.91
N THR A 41 4.99 0.08 3.17
CA THR A 41 6.30 -0.30 3.72
C THR A 41 7.31 0.84 3.64
N GLY A 42 7.18 1.75 2.67
CA GLY A 42 8.16 2.78 2.35
C GLY A 42 9.30 2.30 1.45
N GLU A 43 9.24 1.06 0.96
CA GLU A 43 10.31 0.39 0.21
C GLU A 43 9.84 -0.06 -1.18
N VAL A 44 10.81 -0.38 -2.05
CA VAL A 44 10.52 -1.02 -3.33
C VAL A 44 9.94 -2.43 -3.11
N VAL A 45 8.89 -2.74 -3.85
CA VAL A 45 8.32 -4.09 -3.89
C VAL A 45 9.29 -5.00 -4.66
N ALA A 46 10.00 -5.86 -3.94
CA ALA A 46 10.99 -6.77 -4.53
C ALA A 46 10.34 -7.98 -5.21
N GLU A 47 9.31 -8.54 -4.56
CA GLU A 47 8.60 -9.73 -5.02
C GLU A 47 7.09 -9.45 -5.11
N PRO A 48 6.40 -9.89 -6.18
CA PRO A 48 4.99 -9.57 -6.38
C PRO A 48 4.08 -10.11 -5.27
N GLU A 49 4.44 -11.21 -4.61
CA GLU A 49 3.69 -11.81 -3.51
C GLU A 49 3.54 -10.89 -2.30
N GLN A 50 4.39 -9.86 -2.17
CA GLN A 50 4.25 -8.81 -1.16
C GLN A 50 2.95 -8.00 -1.33
N LEU A 51 2.33 -8.03 -2.52
CA LEU A 51 1.06 -7.37 -2.83
C LEU A 51 -0.15 -8.32 -2.70
N ALA A 52 0.06 -9.53 -2.17
CA ALA A 52 -1.00 -10.49 -1.88
C ALA A 52 -1.45 -10.42 -0.41
N GLY A 53 -2.42 -11.25 -0.04
CA GLY A 53 -2.84 -11.42 1.34
C GLY A 53 -3.34 -10.12 1.98
N SER A 54 -2.75 -9.75 3.13
CA SER A 54 -3.19 -8.60 3.91
C SER A 54 -2.79 -7.26 3.32
N TYR A 55 -1.92 -7.20 2.30
CA TYR A 55 -1.34 -5.95 1.80
C TYR A 55 -2.39 -4.87 1.52
N TRP A 56 -3.49 -5.23 0.85
CA TRP A 56 -4.55 -4.29 0.50
C TRP A 56 -5.34 -3.80 1.71
N PHE A 57 -5.56 -4.66 2.70
CA PHE A 57 -6.16 -4.22 3.96
C PHE A 57 -5.18 -3.34 4.75
N ASP A 58 -3.90 -3.70 4.81
CA ASP A 58 -2.86 -2.93 5.50
C ASP A 58 -2.66 -1.55 4.85
N ASN A 59 -2.81 -1.43 3.52
CA ASN A 59 -2.86 -0.16 2.81
C ASN A 59 -4.07 0.70 3.22
N LEU A 60 -5.26 0.09 3.27
CA LEU A 60 -6.49 0.77 3.67
C LEU A 60 -6.46 1.21 5.14
N ARG A 61 -5.91 0.38 6.02
CA ARG A 61 -5.92 0.53 7.49
C ARG A 61 -4.74 1.29 8.05
N GLY A 62 -3.57 1.18 7.42
CA GLY A 62 -2.30 1.70 7.89
C GLY A 62 -2.02 3.12 7.40
N THR A 63 -1.06 3.79 8.03
CA THR A 63 -0.56 5.10 7.61
C THR A 63 0.10 5.03 6.24
N VAL A 64 -0.22 5.98 5.36
CA VAL A 64 0.48 6.18 4.08
C VAL A 64 1.84 6.83 4.33
N ARG A 65 2.93 6.07 4.17
CA ARG A 65 4.33 6.50 4.33
C ARG A 65 4.89 7.10 3.03
N LEU A 66 4.21 8.12 2.51
CA LEU A 66 4.58 8.73 1.22
C LEU A 66 5.99 9.35 1.25
N ASP A 67 6.32 10.00 2.35
CA ASP A 67 7.65 10.58 2.60
C ASP A 67 8.76 9.54 2.48
N THR A 68 8.56 8.37 3.07
CA THR A 68 9.52 7.27 3.07
C THR A 68 9.64 6.65 1.68
N ALA A 69 8.52 6.41 0.99
CA ALA A 69 8.53 5.88 -0.37
C ALA A 69 9.24 6.82 -1.36
N VAL A 70 9.02 8.14 -1.26
CA VAL A 70 9.72 9.14 -2.09
C VAL A 70 11.21 9.19 -1.72
N ALA A 71 11.56 9.14 -0.43
CA ALA A 71 12.96 9.09 -0.01
C ALA A 71 13.69 7.86 -0.56
N SER A 72 13.04 6.69 -0.59
CA SER A 72 13.56 5.47 -1.22
C SER A 72 13.77 5.65 -2.73
N ALA A 73 12.79 6.23 -3.44
CA ALA A 73 12.96 6.52 -4.87
C ALA A 73 14.11 7.49 -5.15
N VAL A 74 14.27 8.53 -4.32
CA VAL A 74 15.40 9.46 -4.40
C VAL A 74 16.73 8.75 -4.13
N ALA A 75 16.78 7.86 -3.13
CA ALA A 75 17.98 7.07 -2.81
C ALA A 75 18.39 6.15 -3.97
N ASP A 76 17.42 5.65 -4.73
CA ASP A 76 17.63 4.86 -5.95
C ASP A 76 17.98 5.72 -7.19
N GLY A 77 18.08 7.04 -7.02
CA GLY A 77 18.55 7.98 -8.05
C GLY A 77 17.44 8.63 -8.88
N HIS A 78 16.17 8.44 -8.52
CA HIS A 78 15.07 9.17 -9.17
C HIS A 78 15.09 10.65 -8.78
N THR A 79 15.13 11.53 -9.78
CA THR A 79 15.29 12.99 -9.60
C THR A 79 14.21 13.83 -10.27
N LEU A 80 13.32 13.20 -11.05
CA LEU A 80 12.18 13.83 -11.71
C LEU A 80 10.89 13.13 -11.26
N PHE A 81 9.90 13.93 -10.87
CA PHE A 81 8.59 13.50 -10.35
C PHE A 81 7.46 14.29 -11.02
#